data_AF-A0AAX1M892-F1
#
_entry.id   AF-A0AAX1M892-F1
#
_cell.length_a   1.000
_cell.length_b   1.000
_cell.length_c   1.000
_cell.angle_alpha   90.00
_cell.angle_beta   90.00
_cell.angle_gamma   90.00
#
_symmetry.space_group_name_H-M   'P 1'
#
loop_
_entity.id
_entity.type
_entity.pdbx_description
1 polymer ?
#
loop_
_entity_poly.entity_id
_entity_poly.type
_entity_poly.pdbx_seq_one_letter_code
_entity_poly.pdbx_strand_id
1 'polypeptide(L)' 'MMVDVSRLEEAYRFYQEVKDDKEAIACGCYNDAMKWIFKELAELFDETEDPCFVE' A
#
# COMPACT_ATOMS: atom_id res chain seq x y z
N MET A 1 18.26 4.93 7.67
CA MET A 1 18.21 4.85 6.20
C MET A 1 16.95 5.58 5.75
N MET A 2 16.97 6.28 4.61
CA MET A 2 15.70 6.70 3.99
C MET A 2 15.05 5.44 3.43
N VAL A 3 13.83 5.16 3.85
CA VAL A 3 13.06 4.04 3.34
C VAL A 3 12.56 4.44 1.94
N ASP A 4 12.79 3.60 0.94
CA ASP A 4 12.29 3.86 -0.41
C ASP A 4 10.78 3.62 -0.44
N VAL A 5 10.02 4.68 -0.69
CA VAL A 5 8.55 4.65 -0.69
C VAL A 5 7.98 4.81 -2.11
N SER A 6 8.80 4.65 -3.15
CA SER A 6 8.42 4.92 -4.53
C SER A 6 7.25 4.04 -4.99
N ARG A 7 7.25 2.76 -4.56
CA ARG A 7 6.17 1.81 -4.87
C ARG A 7 4.88 2.11 -4.11
N LEU A 8 5.00 2.58 -2.87
CA LEU A 8 3.85 3.01 -2.07
C LEU A 8 3.20 4.26 -2.68
N GLU A 9 4.01 5.22 -3.17
CA GLU A 9 3.51 6.40 -3.88
C GLU A 9 2.75 6.00 -5.15
N GLU A 10 3.26 5.05 -5.93
CA GLU A 10 2.61 4.53 -7.14
C GLU A 10 1.27 3.87 -6.81
N ALA A 11 1.23 2.98 -5.81
CA ALA A 11 0.00 2.34 -5.36
C ALA A 11 -1.04 3.36 -4.87
N TYR A 12 -0.59 4.42 -4.17
CA TYR A 12 -1.46 5.49 -3.71
C TYR A 12 -2.01 6.34 -4.87
N ARG A 13 -1.21 6.66 -5.89
CA ARG A 13 -1.68 7.35 -7.09
C ARG A 13 -2.74 6.53 -7.82
N PHE A 14 -2.49 5.24 -8.02
CA PHE A 14 -3.47 4.34 -8.63
C PHE A 14 -4.79 4.30 -7.82
N TYR A 15 -4.71 4.22 -6.49
CA TYR A 15 -5.88 4.33 -5.62
C TYR A 15 -6.64 5.65 -5.81
N GLN A 16 -5.95 6.79 -5.93
CA GLN A 16 -6.59 8.08 -6.16
C GLN A 16 -7.33 8.13 -7.51
N GLU A 17 -6.84 7.44 -8.53
CA GLU A 17 -7.49 7.37 -9.84
C GLU A 17 -8.77 6.50 -9.79
N VAL A 18 -8.75 5.39 -9.03
CA VAL A 18 -9.88 4.45 -8.99
C VAL A 18 -10.90 4.75 -7.88
N LYS A 19 -10.60 5.60 -6.90
CA LYS A 19 -11.50 5.87 -5.75
C LYS A 19 -12.81 6.57 -6.11
N ASP A 20 -12.80 7.38 -7.17
CA ASP A 20 -13.98 8.15 -7.62
C ASP A 20 -14.61 7.54 -8.87
N ASP A 21 -13.97 6.51 -9.46
CA ASP A 21 -14.45 5.82 -10.64
C ASP A 21 -15.38 4.66 -10.26
N LYS A 22 -16.68 4.85 -10.53
CA LYS A 22 -17.73 3.87 -10.21
C LYS A 22 -17.56 2.55 -10.95
N GLU A 23 -16.99 2.56 -12.16
CA GLU A 23 -16.71 1.35 -12.93
C GLU A 23 -15.51 0.61 -12.33
N ALA A 24 -14.47 1.34 -11.90
CA ALA A 24 -13.31 0.76 -11.22
C ALA A 24 -13.68 0.15 -9.85
N ILE A 25 -14.62 0.76 -9.12
CA ILE A 25 -15.17 0.20 -7.88
C ILE A 25 -15.97 -1.07 -8.18
N ALA A 26 -16.84 -1.04 -9.19
CA ALA A 26 -17.65 -2.20 -9.57
C ALA A 26 -16.81 -3.37 -10.12
N CYS A 27 -15.69 -3.07 -10.78
CA CYS A 27 -14.74 -4.05 -11.31
C CYS A 27 -13.80 -4.64 -10.24
N GLY A 28 -13.76 -4.04 -9.04
CA GLY A 28 -12.88 -4.47 -7.94
C GLY A 28 -11.49 -3.84 -7.95
N CYS A 29 -11.16 -3.00 -8.93
CA CYS A 29 -9.89 -2.29 -9.02
C CYS A 29 -9.61 -1.42 -7.79
N TYR A 30 -10.65 -0.86 -7.17
CA TYR A 30 -10.55 -0.17 -5.89
C TYR A 30 -10.00 -1.07 -4.76
N ASN A 31 -10.49 -2.31 -4.69
CA ASN A 31 -10.07 -3.28 -3.68
C ASN A 31 -8.65 -3.78 -3.96
N ASP A 32 -8.28 -3.96 -5.22
CA ASP A 32 -6.90 -4.32 -5.60
C ASP A 32 -5.91 -3.19 -5.31
N ALA A 33 -6.29 -1.93 -5.55
CA ALA A 33 -5.49 -0.77 -5.17
C ALA A 33 -5.27 -0.70 -3.65
N MET A 34 -6.32 -0.92 -2.84
CA MET A 34 -6.17 -0.99 -1.38
C MET A 34 -5.24 -2.13 -0.95
N LYS A 35 -5.41 -3.34 -1.50
CA LYS A 35 -4.53 -4.49 -1.19
C LYS A 35 -3.08 -4.19 -1.52
N TRP A 36 -2.82 -3.52 -2.64
CA TRP A 36 -1.47 -3.14 -3.03
C TRP A 36 -0.86 -2.17 -2.00
N ILE A 37 -1.58 -1.11 -1.62
CA ILE A 37 -1.13 -0.18 -0.58
C ILE A 37 -0.82 -0.92 0.73
N PHE A 38 -1.71 -1.80 1.19
CA PHE A 38 -1.46 -2.55 2.42
C PHE A 38 -0.28 -3.50 2.33
N LYS A 39 -0.02 -4.07 1.16
CA LYS A 39 1.15 -4.92 0.92
C LYS A 39 2.45 -4.13 1.03
N GLU A 40 2.55 -3.00 0.34
CA GLU A 40 3.75 -2.16 0.40
C GLU A 40 3.94 -1.59 1.81
N LEU A 41 2.87 -1.18 2.51
CA LEU A 41 2.94 -0.79 3.91
C LEU A 41 3.44 -1.92 4.80
N ALA A 42 2.91 -3.14 4.63
CA ALA A 42 3.36 -4.29 5.39
C ALA A 42 4.86 -4.52 5.19
N GLU A 43 5.37 -4.50 3.96
CA GLU A 43 6.81 -4.64 3.69
C GLU A 43 7.65 -3.52 4.36
N LEU A 44 7.16 -2.28 4.37
CA LEU A 44 7.81 -1.15 5.04
C LEU A 44 7.86 -1.30 6.57
N PHE A 45 6.85 -1.95 7.17
CA PHE A 45 6.77 -2.18 8.62
C PHE A 45 7.39 -3.53 9.04
N ASP A 46 7.44 -4.53 8.17
CA ASP A 46 8.13 -5.81 8.39
C ASP A 46 9.64 -5.59 8.51
N GLU A 47 10.19 -4.65 7.72
CA GLU A 47 11.57 -4.17 7.88
C GLU A 47 11.81 -3.38 9.18
N THR A 48 10.75 -3.07 9.95
CA THR A 48 10.87 -2.48 11.30
C THR A 48 10.71 -3.48 12.45
N GLU A 49 10.65 -4.79 12.18
CA GLU A 49 10.94 -5.80 13.21
C GLU A 49 12.44 -5.79 13.55
N ASP A 50 12.84 -4.75 14.27
CA ASP A 50 14.04 -4.77 15.09
C ASP A 50 13.84 -5.91 16.11
N PRO A 51 14.66 -6.97 16.14
CA PRO A 51 14.49 -8.14 17.02
C PRO A 51 14.69 -7.82 18.52
N CYS A 52 14.66 -6.54 18.93
CA CYS A 52 14.89 -6.10 20.30
C CYS A 52 13.63 -6.01 21.18
N PHE A 53 12.42 -6.27 20.69
CA PHE A 53 11.23 -6.38 21.54
C PHE A 53 10.88 -7.84 21.87
N VAL A 54 11.60 -8.37 22.85
CA VAL A 54 11.13 -9.44 23.74
C VAL A 54 11.25 -8.91 25.16
N GLU A 55 10.11 -8.56 25.77
CA GLU A 55 9.95 -8.44 27.23
C GLU A 55 9.26 -9.69 27.78
#